data_AF-A0A1J4U9M5-F1
#
_entry.id   AF-A0A1J4U9M5-F1
#
_cell.length_a   1.000
_cell.length_b   1.000
_cell.length_c   1.000
_cell.angle_alpha   90.00
_cell.angle_beta   90.00
_cell.angle_gamma   90.00
#
_symmetry.space_group_name_H-M   'P 1'
#
loop_
_entity.id
_entity.type
_entity.pdbx_description
1 polymer ?
#
loop_
_entity_poly.entity_id
_entity_poly.type
_entity_poly.pdbx_seq_one_letter_code
_entity_poly.pdbx_strand_id
1 'polypeptide(L)'
;MKALAALLFLFLSCAVFPLQLLVSDSQIGGEIYVLAYYENGTLFEGNGNVVNPSGEAAVFAIRAGQAKLNASEVGEWRVEVEGIAREAQVADEEAKAGRGGKEGDGGIFIFLFVLLAVLGAGGIVFILRRALLGEFEGAQTKEKAAEKKRKLKRSEEE
;
A
#
# COMPACT_ATOMS: atom_id res chain seq x y z
N MET A 1 27.75 -6.80 11.28
CA MET A 1 27.64 -6.86 9.80
C MET A 1 26.44 -7.67 9.28
N LYS A 2 26.04 -8.79 9.91
CA LYS A 2 24.91 -9.61 9.43
C LYS A 2 23.52 -8.94 9.54
N ALA A 3 23.29 -8.12 10.58
CA ALA A 3 22.02 -7.40 10.76
C ALA A 3 21.79 -6.30 9.71
N LEU A 4 22.85 -5.63 9.25
CA LEU A 4 22.77 -4.59 8.22
C LEU A 4 22.41 -5.20 6.85
N ALA A 5 23.00 -6.35 6.52
CA ALA A 5 22.67 -7.10 5.31
C ALA A 5 21.21 -7.57 5.31
N ALA A 6 20.71 -8.05 6.45
CA ALA A 6 19.30 -8.44 6.59
C ALA A 6 18.34 -7.24 6.45
N LEU A 7 18.70 -6.08 7.01
CA LEU A 7 17.91 -4.85 6.89
C LEU A 7 17.87 -4.34 5.44
N LEU A 8 19.01 -4.38 4.74
CA LEU A 8 19.10 -4.04 3.31
C LEU A 8 18.27 -5.01 2.46
N PHE A 9 18.31 -6.31 2.75
CA PHE A 9 17.51 -7.31 2.04
C PHE A 9 16.00 -7.07 2.24
N LEU A 10 15.59 -6.66 3.45
CA LEU A 10 14.20 -6.30 3.77
C LEU A 10 13.73 -5.06 2.99
N PHE A 11 14.61 -4.06 2.84
CA PHE A 11 14.33 -2.87 2.03
C PHE A 11 14.29 -3.17 0.52
N LEU A 12 15.20 -4.03 0.03
CA LEU A 12 15.21 -4.48 -1.37
C LEU A 12 13.98 -5.32 -1.73
N SER A 13 13.46 -6.14 -0.81
CA SER A 13 12.21 -6.89 -1.05
C SER A 13 10.96 -6.01 -1.11
N CYS A 14 11.00 -4.79 -0.56
CA CYS A 14 9.88 -3.84 -0.59
C CYS A 14 9.88 -2.93 -1.83
N ALA A 15 10.91 -2.99 -2.69
CA ALA A 15 11.06 -2.11 -3.85
C ALA A 15 10.51 -2.70 -5.15
N VAL A 16 9.62 -3.68 -5.06
CA VAL A 16 8.86 -4.17 -6.22
C VAL A 16 7.64 -3.28 -6.33
N PHE A 17 7.64 -2.33 -7.27
CA PHE A 17 6.45 -1.54 -7.59
C PHE A 17 5.48 -2.43 -8.38
N PRO A 18 4.38 -2.92 -7.78
CA PRO A 18 3.47 -3.77 -8.51
C PRO A 18 2.86 -2.97 -9.66
N LEU A 19 2.83 -3.59 -10.84
CA LEU A 19 2.06 -3.08 -11.96
C LEU A 19 0.58 -3.11 -11.57
N GLN A 20 -0.14 -2.02 -11.79
CA GLN A 20 -1.59 -1.93 -11.64
C GLN A 20 -2.24 -2.00 -13.01
N LEU A 21 -3.32 -2.78 -13.10
CA LEU A 21 -4.10 -2.99 -14.32
C LEU A 21 -5.57 -2.67 -14.05
N LEU A 22 -6.09 -1.72 -14.82
CA LEU A 22 -7.49 -1.33 -14.87
C LEU A 22 -8.05 -1.64 -16.26
N VAL A 23 -9.24 -2.22 -16.30
CA VAL A 23 -9.92 -2.59 -17.53
C VAL A 23 -11.38 -2.15 -17.41
N SER A 24 -11.92 -1.53 -18.46
CA SER A 24 -13.29 -1.03 -18.46
C SER A 24 -14.29 -2.06 -19.00
N ASP A 25 -15.46 -2.16 -18.39
CA ASP A 25 -16.60 -2.85 -18.98
C ASP A 25 -17.14 -2.10 -20.22
N SER A 26 -17.61 -2.84 -21.23
CA SER A 26 -18.07 -2.28 -22.49
C SER A 26 -19.41 -2.84 -22.96
N GLN A 27 -19.86 -2.42 -24.13
CA GLN A 27 -20.99 -3.00 -24.86
C GLN A 27 -20.48 -3.63 -26.15
N ILE A 28 -21.25 -4.55 -26.71
CA ILE A 28 -20.93 -5.09 -28.04
C ILE A 28 -20.87 -3.95 -29.06
N GLY A 29 -19.84 -3.96 -29.92
CA GLY A 29 -19.52 -2.86 -30.84
C GLY A 29 -18.81 -1.67 -30.20
N GLY A 30 -18.63 -1.66 -28.87
CA GLY A 30 -17.90 -0.63 -28.13
C GLY A 30 -16.40 -0.90 -28.01
N GLU A 31 -15.72 -0.07 -27.21
CA GLU A 31 -14.30 -0.21 -26.88
C GLU A 31 -14.12 -0.65 -25.42
N ILE A 32 -13.23 -1.62 -25.18
CA ILE A 32 -12.65 -1.93 -23.86
C ILE A 32 -11.37 -1.11 -23.74
N TYR A 33 -11.32 -0.24 -22.74
CA TYR A 33 -10.15 0.56 -22.40
C TYR A 33 -9.32 -0.18 -21.37
N VAL A 34 -8.01 -0.27 -21.64
CA VAL A 34 -7.03 -0.87 -20.75
C VAL A 34 -6.07 0.22 -20.30
N LEU A 35 -5.87 0.35 -18.99
CA LEU A 35 -4.90 1.25 -18.38
C LEU A 35 -3.94 0.45 -17.50
N ALA A 36 -2.66 0.51 -17.82
CA ALA A 36 -1.57 -0.15 -17.10
C ALA A 36 -0.53 0.88 -16.62
N TYR A 37 -0.25 0.91 -15.32
CA TYR A 37 0.67 1.86 -14.70
C TYR A 37 1.31 1.25 -13.45
N TYR A 38 2.49 1.71 -13.09
CA TYR A 38 3.15 1.33 -11.85
C TYR A 38 2.65 2.19 -10.67
N GLU A 39 2.74 1.70 -9.44
CA GLU A 39 2.29 2.47 -8.25
C GLU A 39 2.95 3.85 -8.09
N ASN A 40 4.13 4.04 -8.67
CA ASN A 40 4.83 5.33 -8.69
C ASN A 40 4.26 6.34 -9.71
N GLY A 41 3.19 5.99 -10.44
CA GLY A 41 2.54 6.81 -11.45
C GLY A 41 3.17 6.73 -12.85
N THR A 42 4.22 5.93 -13.03
CA THR A 42 4.81 5.70 -14.36
C THR A 42 3.87 4.87 -15.23
N LEU A 43 3.64 5.31 -16.46
CA LEU A 43 2.81 4.60 -17.43
C LEU A 43 3.58 3.41 -18.02
N PHE A 44 2.91 2.26 -18.13
CA PHE A 44 3.52 1.05 -18.70
C PHE A 44 3.60 1.12 -20.22
N GLU A 45 4.67 0.58 -20.81
CA GLU A 45 4.78 0.38 -22.25
C GLU A 45 5.22 -1.05 -22.56
N GLY A 46 4.48 -1.71 -23.46
CA GLY A 46 4.72 -3.12 -23.75
C GLY A 46 3.57 -3.73 -24.53
N ASN A 47 3.37 -5.04 -24.36
CA ASN A 47 2.27 -5.76 -24.97
C ASN A 47 1.41 -6.41 -23.88
N GLY A 48 0.13 -6.62 -24.18
CA GLY A 48 -0.78 -7.45 -23.41
C GLY A 48 -1.39 -8.53 -24.29
N ASN A 49 -2.06 -9.48 -23.65
CA ASN A 49 -2.84 -10.51 -24.30
C ASN A 49 -4.31 -10.34 -23.91
N VAL A 50 -5.22 -10.57 -24.85
CA VAL A 50 -6.66 -10.59 -24.59
C VAL A 50 -7.24 -11.89 -25.10
N VAL A 51 -8.09 -12.52 -24.29
CA VAL A 51 -8.85 -13.70 -24.67
C VAL A 51 -10.33 -13.32 -24.67
N ASN A 52 -10.99 -13.48 -25.82
CA ASN A 52 -12.43 -13.21 -25.96
C ASN A 52 -13.26 -14.36 -25.33
N PRO A 53 -14.59 -14.21 -25.20
CA PRO A 53 -15.47 -15.23 -24.63
C PRO A 53 -15.46 -16.54 -25.42
N SER A 54 -15.18 -16.48 -26.72
CA SER A 54 -15.04 -17.65 -27.59
C SER A 54 -13.72 -18.42 -27.40
N GLY A 55 -12.77 -17.88 -26.62
CA GLY A 55 -11.46 -18.49 -26.34
C GLY A 55 -10.37 -18.13 -27.35
N GLU A 56 -10.61 -17.23 -28.29
CA GLU A 56 -9.61 -16.67 -29.20
C GLU A 56 -8.70 -15.68 -28.46
N ALA A 57 -7.39 -15.85 -28.62
CA ALA A 57 -6.39 -14.99 -28.01
C ALA A 57 -5.77 -14.04 -29.03
N ALA A 58 -5.62 -12.77 -28.66
CA ALA A 58 -4.99 -11.73 -29.46
C ALA A 58 -4.00 -10.91 -28.65
N VAL A 59 -2.87 -10.55 -29.28
CA VAL A 59 -1.85 -9.68 -28.67
C VAL A 59 -2.14 -8.23 -29.05
N PHE A 60 -2.08 -7.33 -28.08
CA PHE A 60 -2.25 -5.90 -28.29
C PHE A 60 -1.08 -5.09 -27.70
N ALA A 61 -0.81 -3.93 -28.28
CA ALA A 61 0.25 -3.03 -27.80
C ALA A 61 -0.32 -2.01 -26.82
N ILE A 62 0.40 -1.77 -25.71
CA ILE A 62 0.14 -0.73 -24.74
C ILE A 62 1.10 0.43 -24.99
N ARG A 63 0.56 1.62 -25.23
CA ARG A 63 1.31 2.84 -25.51
C ARG A 63 0.93 3.91 -24.52
N ALA A 64 1.91 4.55 -23.89
CA ALA A 64 1.67 5.52 -22.82
C ALA A 64 0.67 4.99 -21.77
N GLY A 65 0.83 3.72 -21.35
CA GLY A 65 -0.03 3.07 -20.36
C GLY A 65 -1.42 2.69 -20.85
N GLN A 66 -1.78 2.96 -22.10
CA GLN A 66 -3.15 2.78 -22.60
C GLN A 66 -3.22 1.84 -23.81
N ALA A 67 -4.32 1.09 -23.87
CA ALA A 67 -4.72 0.35 -25.07
C ALA A 67 -6.24 0.36 -25.23
N LYS A 68 -6.68 0.16 -26.46
CA LYS A 68 -8.09 0.06 -26.85
C LYS A 68 -8.32 -1.26 -27.55
N LEU A 69 -9.37 -1.97 -27.15
CA LEU A 69 -9.76 -3.24 -27.73
C LEU A 69 -11.21 -3.15 -28.19
N ASN A 70 -11.51 -3.64 -29.38
CA ASN A 70 -12.89 -3.62 -29.90
C ASN A 70 -13.66 -4.80 -29.31
N ALA A 71 -14.78 -4.50 -28.66
CA ALA A 71 -15.65 -5.51 -28.06
C ALA A 71 -16.57 -6.11 -29.13
N SER A 72 -16.11 -7.18 -29.79
CA SER A 72 -16.87 -7.85 -30.87
C SER A 72 -17.93 -8.82 -30.37
N GLU A 73 -17.84 -9.26 -29.12
CA GLU A 73 -18.63 -10.37 -28.57
C GLU A 73 -19.11 -10.04 -27.16
N VAL A 74 -20.36 -10.45 -26.86
CA VAL A 74 -20.93 -10.38 -25.52
C VAL A 74 -20.30 -11.44 -24.63
N GLY A 75 -19.96 -11.07 -23.40
CA GLY A 75 -19.43 -11.99 -22.40
C GLY A 75 -18.23 -11.44 -21.66
N GLU A 76 -17.51 -12.33 -21.00
CA GLU A 76 -16.31 -12.01 -20.23
C GLU A 76 -15.08 -12.08 -21.11
N TRP A 77 -14.36 -10.95 -21.19
CA TRP A 77 -13.08 -10.85 -21.86
C TRP A 77 -11.98 -10.85 -20.80
N ARG A 78 -10.97 -11.70 -20.99
CA ARG A 78 -9.82 -11.74 -20.08
C ARG A 78 -8.66 -10.97 -20.69
N VAL A 79 -8.24 -9.91 -20.03
CA VAL A 79 -7.08 -9.09 -20.41
C VAL A 79 -5.93 -9.38 -19.46
N GLU A 80 -4.77 -9.69 -20.01
CA GLU A 80 -3.56 -10.03 -19.25
C GLU A 80 -2.38 -9.15 -19.67
N VAL A 81 -1.68 -8.57 -18.70
CA VAL A 81 -0.48 -7.77 -18.90
C VAL A 81 0.54 -8.17 -17.83
N GLU A 82 1.75 -8.59 -18.25
CA GLU A 82 2.84 -8.99 -17.33
C GLU A 82 2.38 -9.99 -16.23
N GLY A 83 1.52 -10.96 -16.60
CA GLY A 83 0.99 -11.97 -15.69
C GLY A 83 -0.16 -11.50 -14.78
N ILE A 84 -0.61 -10.25 -14.90
CA ILE A 84 -1.78 -9.72 -14.19
C ILE A 84 -2.99 -9.83 -15.09
N ALA A 85 -3.95 -10.67 -14.71
CA ALA A 85 -5.23 -10.83 -15.40
C ALA A 85 -6.34 -9.97 -14.78
N ARG A 86 -7.16 -9.39 -15.65
CA ARG A 86 -8.39 -8.66 -15.32
C ARG A 86 -9.49 -9.03 -16.31
N GLU A 87 -10.72 -8.98 -15.83
CA GLU A 87 -11.91 -9.29 -16.61
C GLU A 87 -12.60 -8.00 -17.03
N ALA A 88 -13.02 -7.94 -18.29
CA ALA A 88 -13.92 -6.93 -18.81
C ALA A 88 -15.24 -7.60 -19.15
N GLN A 89 -16.35 -7.04 -18.68
CA GLN A 89 -17.67 -7.52 -19.03
C GLN A 89 -18.22 -6.72 -20.20
N VAL A 90 -18.49 -7.41 -21.30
CA VAL A 90 -19.16 -6.83 -22.47
C VAL A 90 -20.62 -7.26 -22.42
N ALA A 91 -21.49 -6.29 -22.23
CA ALA A 91 -22.93 -6.50 -22.14
C ALA A 91 -23.62 -6.15 -23.46
N ASP A 92 -24.75 -6.80 -23.72
CA ASP A 92 -25.68 -6.33 -24.75
C ASP A 92 -26.33 -5.00 -24.31
N GLU A 93 -26.79 -4.18 -25.25
CA GLU A 93 -27.31 -2.82 -25.00
C GLU A 93 -28.42 -2.80 -23.93
N GLU A 94 -29.23 -3.86 -23.83
CA GLU A 94 -30.33 -3.97 -22.87
C GLU A 94 -29.87 -4.23 -21.42
N ALA A 95 -28.64 -4.70 -21.18
CA ALA A 95 -28.20 -5.17 -19.87
C ALA A 95 -27.43 -4.13 -19.02
N LYS A 96 -26.98 -2.99 -19.60
CA LYS A 96 -26.23 -1.97 -18.85
C LYS A 96 -27.08 -1.10 -17.90
N ALA A 97 -28.40 -1.16 -17.99
CA ALA A 97 -29.28 -0.42 -17.07
C ALA A 97 -29.27 -0.95 -15.61
N GLY A 98 -28.64 -2.11 -15.34
CA GLY A 98 -28.74 -2.79 -14.05
C GLY A 98 -27.47 -2.87 -13.19
N ARG A 99 -26.28 -2.48 -13.67
CA ARG A 99 -25.03 -2.63 -12.89
C ARG A 99 -24.60 -1.32 -12.26
N GLY A 100 -25.33 -0.93 -11.21
CA GLY A 100 -24.87 0.03 -10.21
C GLY A 100 -23.63 -0.53 -9.49
N GLY A 101 -22.61 0.31 -9.36
CA GLY A 101 -21.26 -0.05 -8.92
C GLY A 101 -21.23 -0.79 -7.58
N LYS A 102 -20.39 -1.82 -7.52
CA LYS A 102 -19.92 -2.36 -6.24
C LYS A 102 -19.01 -1.31 -5.61
N GLU A 103 -19.50 -0.64 -4.58
CA GLU A 103 -18.68 0.10 -3.62
C GLU A 103 -17.65 -0.86 -3.03
N GLY A 104 -16.42 -0.83 -3.56
CA GLY A 104 -15.32 -1.65 -3.07
C GLY A 104 -14.75 -1.08 -1.79
N ASP A 105 -14.87 -1.85 -0.69
CA ASP A 105 -13.98 -2.08 0.48
C ASP A 105 -12.93 -1.04 0.95
N GLY A 106 -12.95 0.21 0.50
CA GLY A 106 -12.03 1.27 0.95
C GLY A 106 -12.19 1.62 2.43
N GLY A 107 -13.35 1.32 3.02
CA GLY A 107 -13.63 1.56 4.44
C GLY A 107 -12.72 0.76 5.39
N ILE A 108 -12.36 -0.47 5.02
CA ILE A 108 -11.53 -1.34 5.87
C ILE A 108 -10.09 -0.82 5.93
N PHE A 109 -9.55 -0.35 4.80
CA PHE A 109 -8.19 0.20 4.74
C PHE A 109 -8.07 1.51 5.52
N ILE A 110 -9.06 2.40 5.44
CA ILE A 110 -9.09 3.65 6.21
C ILE A 110 -9.14 3.34 7.72
N PHE A 111 -9.99 2.39 8.13
CA PHE A 111 -10.09 1.97 9.53
C PHE A 111 -8.75 1.44 10.06
N LEU A 112 -8.06 0.59 9.29
CA LEU A 112 -6.76 0.03 9.67
C LEU A 112 -5.69 1.14 9.84
N PHE A 113 -5.69 2.13 8.95
CA PHE A 113 -4.74 3.23 9.00
C PHE A 113 -4.94 4.11 10.24
N VAL A 114 -6.20 4.42 10.58
CA VAL A 114 -6.54 5.18 11.80
C VAL A 114 -6.12 4.41 13.05
N LEU A 115 -6.37 3.10 13.09
CA LEU A 115 -5.99 2.26 14.23
C LEU A 115 -4.47 2.25 14.45
N LEU A 116 -3.69 2.09 13.37
CA LEU A 116 -2.22 2.13 13.40
C LEU A 116 -1.69 3.49 13.87
N ALA A 117 -2.29 4.59 13.42
CA ALA A 117 -1.90 5.94 13.84
C ALA A 117 -2.13 6.15 15.35
N VAL A 118 -3.27 5.69 15.88
CA VAL A 118 -3.60 5.79 17.31
C VAL A 118 -2.64 4.96 18.17
N LEU A 119 -2.34 3.72 17.76
CA LEU A 119 -1.39 2.86 18.47
C LEU A 119 0.04 3.44 18.43
N GLY A 120 0.46 4.01 17.29
CA GLY A 120 1.74 4.69 17.15
C GLY A 120 1.87 5.91 18.06
N ALA A 121 0.86 6.78 18.06
CA ALA A 121 0.83 7.95 18.93
C ALA A 121 0.83 7.56 20.43
N GLY A 122 0.05 6.55 20.81
CA GLY A 122 0.02 6.01 22.17
C GLY A 122 1.37 5.45 22.62
N GLY A 123 2.06 4.73 21.73
CA GLY A 123 3.42 4.21 21.97
C GLY A 123 4.45 5.33 22.17
N ILE A 124 4.41 6.38 21.35
CA ILE A 124 5.30 7.54 21.50
C ILE A 124 5.05 8.25 22.84
N VAL A 125 3.79 8.46 23.21
CA VAL A 125 3.43 9.07 24.50
C VAL A 125 3.92 8.21 25.67
N PHE A 126 3.80 6.89 25.58
CA PHE A 126 4.29 5.97 26.62
C PHE A 126 5.82 6.03 26.77
N ILE A 127 6.56 6.05 25.66
CA ILE A 127 8.02 6.17 25.65
C ILE A 127 8.46 7.52 26.24
N LEU A 128 7.86 8.62 25.80
CA LEU A 128 8.15 9.96 26.31
C LEU A 128 7.84 10.08 27.80
N ARG A 129 6.70 9.55 28.25
CA ARG A 129 6.34 9.53 29.67
C ARG A 129 7.38 8.78 30.49
N ARG A 130 7.86 7.63 30.00
CA ARG A 130 8.88 6.85 30.72
C ARG A 130 10.26 7.53 30.72
N ALA A 131 10.65 8.15 29.61
CA ALA A 131 11.91 8.89 29.50
C ALA A 131 11.93 10.10 30.45
N LEU A 132 10.87 10.89 30.47
CA LEU A 132 10.76 12.08 31.32
C LEU A 132 10.66 11.73 32.81
N LEU A 133 9.92 10.67 33.18
CA LEU A 133 9.84 10.24 34.58
C LEU A 133 11.15 9.61 35.08
N GLY A 134 11.91 8.93 34.22
CA GLY A 134 13.21 8.35 34.56
C GLY A 134 14.28 9.40 34.91
N GLU A 135 14.24 10.58 34.30
CA GLU A 135 15.16 11.67 34.64
C GLU A 135 14.85 12.31 36.00
N PHE A 136 13.58 12.36 36.40
CA PHE A 136 13.16 12.92 37.70
C PHE A 136 13.62 12.07 38.90
N GLU A 137 13.56 10.74 38.81
CA GLU A 137 14.07 9.86 39.87
C GLU A 137 15.60 9.90 39.97
N GLY A 138 16.30 9.99 38.82
CA GLY A 138 17.76 10.13 38.79
C GLY A 138 18.27 11.43 39.41
N ALA A 139 17.54 12.54 39.22
CA ALA A 139 17.90 13.85 39.76
C ALA A 139 17.74 13.92 41.29
N GLN A 140 16.62 13.44 41.85
CA GLN A 140 16.41 13.45 43.30
C GLN A 140 17.39 12.54 44.05
N THR A 141 17.80 11.42 43.44
CA THR A 141 18.73 10.48 44.08
C THR A 141 20.15 11.06 44.16
N LYS A 142 20.58 11.83 43.15
CA LYS A 142 21.87 12.52 43.14
C LYS A 142 21.89 13.68 44.14
N GLU A 143 20.79 14.41 44.28
CA GLU A 143 20.68 15.52 45.23
C GLU A 143 20.72 15.03 46.68
N LYS A 144 19.95 13.98 47.02
CA LYS A 144 20.00 13.35 48.36
C LYS A 144 21.36 12.74 48.68
N ALA A 145 22.03 12.14 47.69
CA ALA A 145 23.38 11.60 47.87
C ALA A 145 24.44 12.71 48.09
N ALA A 146 24.30 13.85 47.40
CA ALA A 146 25.17 15.01 47.57
C ALA A 146 24.97 15.69 48.94
N GLU A 147 23.72 15.79 49.40
CA GLU A 147 23.40 16.36 50.71
C GLU A 147 23.92 15.48 51.86
N LYS A 148 23.80 14.15 51.73
CA LYS A 148 24.34 13.21 52.72
C LYS A 148 25.87 13.27 52.81
N LYS A 149 26.58 13.43 51.69
CA LYS A 149 28.05 13.61 51.67
C LYS A 149 28.48 14.93 52.31
N ARG A 150 27.71 16.01 52.14
CA ARG A 150 28.00 17.31 52.78
C ARG A 150 27.81 17.25 54.30
N LYS A 151 26.79 16.55 54.78
CA LYS A 151 26.57 16.35 56.22
C LYS A 151 27.65 15.48 56.86
N LEU A 152 28.14 14.45 56.15
CA LEU A 152 29.22 13.59 56.67
C LEU A 152 30.55 14.34 56.81
N LYS A 153 30.94 15.15 55.83
CA LYS A 153 32.18 15.94 55.91
C LYS A 153 32.19 16.93 57.07
N ARG A 154 31.02 17.47 57.41
CA ARG A 154 30.88 18.45 58.49
C ARG A 154 30.99 17.83 59.88
N SER A 155 30.73 16.53 60.02
CA SER A 155 30.91 15.82 61.29
C SER A 155 32.31 15.21 61.46
N GLU A 156 33.16 15.27 60.43
CA GLU A 156 34.58 14.84 60.51
C GLU A 156 35.51 16.02 60.81
N GLU A 157 35.02 17.26 60.73
CA GLU A 157 35.76 18.50 61.04
C GLU A 157 35.43 19.08 62.44
N GLU A 158 34.49 18.47 63.17
CA GLU A 158 34.19 18.72 64.59
C GLU A 158 34.79 17.63 65.48
#